data_AF-A0A3C1G4F8-F1
#
_entry.id   AF-A0A3C1G4F8-F1
#
_cell.length_a   1.000
_cell.length_b   1.000
_cell.length_c   1.000
_cell.angle_alpha   90.00
_cell.angle_beta   90.00
_cell.angle_gamma   90.00
#
_symmetry.space_group_name_H-M   'P 1'
#
loop_
_entity.id
_entity.type
_entity.pdbx_description
1 polymer ?
#
loop_
_entity_poly.entity_id
_entity_poly.type
_entity_poly.pdbx_seq_one_letter_code
_entity_poly.pdbx_strand_id
1 'polypeptide(L)'
;DWFGISEKASGYPMRLTGKDIPIEGRIVTIVDQYDSLRSKRPYKSELSHDTAVRIITEGDERTMPGHFDPDILAVFKEMASEFGEIYEVHKG
;
A
#
# COMPACT_ATOMS: atom_id res chain seq x y z
N ASP A 1 -2.52 31.87 16.14
CA ASP A 1 -3.45 30.74 16.37
C ASP A 1 -3.19 29.67 15.32
N TRP A 2 -2.28 28.76 15.66
CA TRP A 2 -1.70 27.73 14.79
C TRP A 2 -2.51 26.43 14.78
N PHE A 3 -3.84 26.51 14.64
CA PHE A 3 -4.69 25.32 14.50
C PHE A 3 -5.50 25.41 13.20
N GLY A 4 -4.87 25.00 12.10
CA GLY A 4 -5.53 24.91 10.79
C GLY A 4 -4.76 24.11 9.75
N ILE A 5 -3.79 23.28 10.15
CA ILE A 5 -2.99 22.50 9.20
C ILE A 5 -3.71 21.18 8.91
N SER A 6 -4.44 21.17 7.79
CA SER A 6 -4.95 19.98 7.12
C SER A 6 -3.79 19.01 6.85
N GLU A 7 -3.70 17.93 7.60
CA GLU A 7 -2.86 16.78 7.26
C GLU A 7 -3.38 16.08 5.99
N LYS A 8 -2.44 15.43 5.28
CA LYS A 8 -2.58 14.56 4.09
C LYS A 8 -2.71 15.22 2.71
N ALA A 9 -1.56 15.42 2.08
CA ALA A 9 -1.25 14.92 0.73
C ALA A 9 0.25 15.14 0.44
N SER A 10 1.07 14.09 0.60
CA SER A 10 2.51 14.11 0.31
C SER A 10 2.83 13.32 -0.97
N GLY A 11 2.10 13.58 -2.05
CA GLY A 11 2.33 12.96 -3.36
C GLY A 11 2.35 14.01 -4.47
N TYR A 12 3.39 13.97 -5.30
CA TYR A 12 3.59 14.83 -6.48
C TYR A 12 3.29 14.01 -7.76
N PRO A 13 2.79 14.59 -8.87
CA PRO A 13 2.65 16.02 -9.17
C PRO A 13 1.23 16.59 -9.09
N MET A 14 0.21 15.78 -8.79
CA MET A 14 -1.14 16.29 -8.62
C MET A 14 -1.65 15.89 -7.24
N ARG A 15 -2.02 16.90 -6.44
CA ARG A 15 -2.61 16.76 -5.10
C ARG A 15 -4.04 16.21 -5.20
N LEU A 16 -4.21 15.12 -5.94
CA LEU A 16 -5.48 14.42 -6.11
C LEU A 16 -5.70 13.59 -4.87
N THR A 17 -6.86 13.73 -4.25
CA THR A 17 -7.24 12.97 -3.07
C THR A 17 -8.36 12.00 -3.46
N GLY A 18 -8.23 10.75 -3.01
CA GLY A 18 -9.27 9.74 -3.19
C GLY A 18 -9.69 9.51 -4.65
N LYS A 19 -10.97 9.76 -4.93
CA LYS A 19 -11.64 9.42 -6.20
C LYS A 19 -11.19 10.25 -7.41
N ASP A 20 -10.48 11.35 -7.18
CA ASP A 20 -9.92 12.17 -8.25
C ASP A 20 -8.66 11.52 -8.88
N ILE A 21 -8.08 10.52 -8.21
CA ILE A 21 -7.01 9.68 -8.77
C ILE A 21 -7.67 8.63 -9.68
N PRO A 22 -7.23 8.51 -10.96
CA PRO A 22 -7.65 7.42 -11.84
C PRO A 22 -7.54 6.06 -11.15
N ILE A 23 -8.43 5.12 -11.47
CA ILE A 23 -8.48 3.81 -10.81
C ILE A 23 -7.14 3.07 -10.88
N GLU A 24 -6.42 3.25 -11.99
CA GLU A 24 -5.10 2.70 -12.24
C GLU A 24 -4.09 3.20 -11.21
N GLY A 25 -4.11 4.50 -10.87
CA GLY A 25 -3.23 5.08 -9.86
C GLY A 25 -3.53 4.54 -8.46
N ARG A 26 -4.81 4.32 -8.15
CA ARG A 26 -5.24 3.73 -6.87
C ARG A 26 -4.79 2.27 -6.74
N ILE A 27 -4.89 1.49 -7.82
CA ILE A 27 -4.39 0.11 -7.88
C ILE A 27 -2.87 0.07 -7.75
N VAL A 28 -2.14 0.88 -8.52
CA VAL A 28 -0.67 0.91 -8.48
C VAL A 28 -0.16 1.25 -7.08
N THR A 29 -0.86 2.13 -6.35
CA THR A 29 -0.46 2.51 -4.98
C THR A 29 -0.42 1.32 -4.02
N ILE A 30 -1.40 0.42 -4.05
CA ILE A 30 -1.40 -0.75 -3.15
C ILE A 30 -0.39 -1.81 -3.60
N VAL A 31 -0.23 -1.99 -4.91
CA VAL A 31 0.73 -2.93 -5.50
C VAL A 31 2.17 -2.53 -5.19
N ASP A 32 2.52 -1.25 -5.37
CA ASP A 32 3.84 -0.71 -5.04
C ASP A 32 4.16 -0.87 -3.54
N GLN A 33 3.16 -0.61 -2.68
CA GLN A 33 3.35 -0.82 -1.25
C GLN A 33 3.61 -2.29 -0.92
N TYR A 34 2.82 -3.22 -1.46
CA TYR A 34 3.02 -4.66 -1.23
C TYR A 34 4.39 -5.13 -1.71
N ASP A 35 4.78 -4.75 -2.93
CA ASP A 35 6.08 -5.11 -3.49
C ASP A 35 7.23 -4.53 -2.67
N SER A 36 7.14 -3.26 -2.24
CA SER A 36 8.19 -2.64 -1.41
C SER A 36 8.36 -3.30 -0.04
N LEU A 37 7.31 -3.90 0.53
CA LEU A 37 7.37 -4.65 1.79
C LEU A 37 7.96 -6.06 1.58
N ARG A 38 7.68 -6.68 0.43
CA ARG A 38 8.11 -8.04 0.08
C ARG A 38 9.47 -8.08 -0.63
N SER A 39 9.95 -6.97 -1.16
CA SER A 39 11.22 -6.88 -1.88
C SER A 39 12.42 -6.84 -0.92
N LYS A 40 13.39 -7.72 -1.13
CA LYS A 40 14.68 -7.70 -0.43
C LYS A 40 15.50 -6.48 -0.86
N ARG A 41 16.02 -5.73 0.11
CA ARG A 41 16.95 -4.62 -0.13
C ARG A 41 18.25 -4.85 0.66
N PRO A 42 19.41 -4.28 0.25
CA PRO A 42 20.69 -4.54 0.92
C PRO A 42 20.70 -4.27 2.43
N TYR A 43 19.78 -3.42 2.91
CA TYR A 43 19.69 -2.98 4.31
C TYR A 43 18.37 -3.37 4.99
N LYS A 44 17.51 -4.16 4.33
CA LYS A 44 16.20 -4.56 4.88
C LYS A 44 15.83 -5.96 4.38
N SER A 45 15.63 -6.87 5.34
CA SER A 45 15.09 -8.20 5.06
C SER A 45 13.67 -8.09 4.49
N GLU A 46 13.34 -8.96 3.55
CA GLU A 46 11.98 -9.11 3.04
C GLU A 46 11.01 -9.50 4.17
N LEU A 47 9.79 -8.97 4.12
CA LEU A 47 8.74 -9.36 5.05
C LEU A 47 7.99 -10.60 4.53
N SER A 48 7.42 -11.38 5.44
CA SER A 48 6.50 -12.46 5.05
C SER A 48 5.22 -11.91 4.41
N HIS A 49 4.52 -12.77 3.67
CA HIS A 49 3.25 -12.43 3.03
C HIS A 49 2.26 -11.90 4.07
N ASP A 50 2.04 -12.68 5.14
CA ASP A 50 1.15 -12.32 6.24
C ASP A 50 1.51 -10.99 6.89
N THR A 51 2.81 -10.72 7.06
CA THR A 51 3.27 -9.46 7.66
C THR A 51 2.98 -8.28 6.72
N ALA A 52 3.22 -8.43 5.42
CA ALA A 52 2.94 -7.40 4.43
C ALA A 52 1.44 -7.10 4.34
N VAL A 53 0.60 -8.15 4.28
CA VAL A 53 -0.86 -8.02 4.30
C VAL A 53 -1.31 -7.29 5.57
N ARG A 54 -0.85 -7.73 6.75
CA ARG A 54 -1.19 -7.09 8.03
C ARG A 54 -0.83 -5.61 8.04
N ILE A 55 0.36 -5.23 7.58
CA ILE A 55 0.78 -3.83 7.53
C ILE A 55 -0.14 -3.00 6.61
N ILE A 56 -0.54 -3.54 5.46
CA ILE A 56 -1.43 -2.84 4.53
C ILE A 56 -2.85 -2.74 5.10
N THR A 57 -3.35 -3.77 5.78
CA THR A 57 -4.74 -3.86 6.21
C THR A 57 -5.02 -3.29 7.60
N GLU A 58 -4.04 -3.31 8.49
CA GLU A 58 -4.14 -2.86 9.89
C GLU A 58 -3.24 -1.67 10.19
N GLY A 59 -2.14 -1.52 9.44
CA GLY A 59 -1.18 -0.44 9.60
C GLY A 59 0.05 -0.78 10.44
N ASP A 60 1.01 0.13 10.39
CA ASP A 60 2.19 0.23 11.24
C ASP A 60 2.59 1.72 11.42
N GLU A 61 3.82 1.99 11.84
CA GLU A 61 4.31 3.37 12.03
C GLU A 61 4.36 4.20 10.73
N ARG A 62 4.38 3.56 9.55
CA ARG A 62 4.64 4.21 8.25
C ARG A 62 3.48 4.05 7.27
N THR A 63 2.73 2.99 7.40
CA THR A 63 1.63 2.60 6.52
C THR A 63 0.35 2.62 7.33
N MET A 64 -0.67 3.31 6.86
CA MET A 64 -2.00 3.22 7.45
C MET A 64 -3.00 2.78 6.39
N PRO A 65 -4.02 1.98 6.74
CA PRO A 65 -5.07 1.59 5.81
C PRO A 65 -5.73 2.79 5.10
N GLY A 66 -5.85 3.92 5.81
CA GLY A 66 -6.34 5.19 5.26
C GLY A 66 -5.38 5.92 4.31
N HIS A 67 -4.29 5.29 3.86
CA HIS A 67 -3.49 5.73 2.71
C HIS A 67 -4.04 5.20 1.39
N PHE A 68 -4.85 4.13 1.44
CA PHE A 68 -5.38 3.48 0.25
C PHE A 68 -6.85 3.84 0.04
N ASP A 69 -7.30 3.68 -1.20
CA ASP A 69 -8.72 3.71 -1.52
C ASP A 69 -9.42 2.53 -0.84
N PRO A 70 -10.54 2.75 -0.12
CA PRO A 70 -11.20 1.71 0.66
C PRO A 70 -11.77 0.57 -0.20
N ASP A 71 -12.22 0.87 -1.42
CA ASP A 71 -12.78 -0.15 -2.33
C ASP A 71 -11.64 -1.06 -2.84
N ILE A 72 -10.50 -0.45 -3.18
CA ILE A 72 -9.30 -1.21 -3.60
C ILE A 72 -8.71 -2.02 -2.45
N LEU A 73 -8.68 -1.46 -1.23
CA LEU A 73 -8.20 -2.16 -0.05
C LEU A 73 -9.11 -3.37 0.29
N ALA A 74 -10.42 -3.27 0.07
CA ALA A 74 -11.34 -4.38 0.25
C ALA A 74 -11.03 -5.52 -0.73
N VAL A 75 -10.87 -5.21 -2.02
CA VAL A 75 -10.51 -6.20 -3.04
C VAL A 75 -9.14 -6.82 -2.75
N PHE A 76 -8.15 -6.04 -2.32
CA PHE A 76 -6.85 -6.57 -1.91
C PHE A 76 -6.96 -7.60 -0.79
N LYS A 77 -7.83 -7.40 0.21
CA LYS A 77 -8.04 -8.36 1.30
C LYS A 77 -8.59 -9.69 0.78
N GLU A 78 -9.50 -9.64 -0.19
CA GLU A 78 -10.09 -10.84 -0.81
C GLU A 78 -9.06 -11.60 -1.66
N MET A 79 -8.18 -10.87 -2.37
CA MET A 79 -7.17 -11.44 -3.26
C MET A 79 -5.82 -11.71 -2.60
N ALA A 80 -5.68 -11.46 -1.29
CA ALA A 80 -4.38 -11.49 -0.61
C ALA A 80 -3.65 -12.82 -0.81
N SER A 81 -4.35 -13.97 -0.72
CA SER A 81 -3.73 -15.28 -0.93
C SER A 81 -3.09 -15.42 -2.33
N GLU A 82 -3.76 -14.92 -3.36
CA GLU A 82 -3.24 -14.95 -4.75
C GLU A 82 -1.97 -14.11 -4.90
N PHE A 83 -1.87 -12.98 -4.18
CA PHE A 83 -0.65 -12.16 -4.14
C PHE A 83 0.54 -12.93 -3.52
N GLY A 84 0.27 -13.77 -2.52
CA GLY A 84 1.28 -14.67 -1.95
C GLY A 84 1.77 -15.67 -2.97
N GLU A 85 0.85 -16.37 -3.64
CA GLU A 85 1.15 -17.37 -4.68
C GLU A 85 1.94 -16.78 -5.84
N ILE A 86 1.49 -15.65 -6.39
CA ILE A 86 2.18 -14.96 -7.49
C ILE A 86 3.60 -14.58 -7.09
N TYR A 87 3.81 -14.05 -5.88
CA TYR A 87 5.13 -13.71 -5.41
C TYR A 87 6.05 -14.93 -5.33
N GLU A 88 5.58 -16.05 -4.77
CA GLU A 88 6.41 -17.25 -4.66
C GLU A 88 6.78 -17.85 -6.03
N VAL A 89 5.90 -17.74 -7.03
CA VAL A 89 6.19 -18.17 -8.41
C VAL A 89 7.26 -17.29 -9.07
N HIS A 90 7.32 -16.00 -8.74
CA HIS A 90 8.20 -15.03 -9.40
C HIS A 90 9.41 -14.60 -8.56
N LYS A 91 9.52 -15.05 -7.30
CA LYS A 91 10.73 -14.84 -6.51
C LYS A 91 11.85 -15.71 -7.10
N GLY A 92 12.78 -15.06 -7.78
CA GLY A 92 14.03 -15.66 -8.25
C GLY A 92 15.03 -15.82 -7.12
#